data_AF-A0A5C9EF87-F1
#
_entry.id   AF-A0A5C9EF87-F1
#
_cell.length_a   1.000
_cell.length_b   1.000
_cell.length_c   1.000
_cell.angle_alpha   90.00
_cell.angle_beta   90.00
_cell.angle_gamma   90.00
#
_symmetry.space_group_name_H-M   'P 1'
#
loop_
_entity.id
_entity.type
_entity.pdbx_description
1 polymer ?
#
loop_
_entity_poly.entity_id
_entity_poly.type
_entity_poly.pdbx_seq_one_letter_code
_entity_poly.pdbx_strand_id
1 'polypeptide(L)'
;MNLRLSRKMGNMIINISLLIISLILFFTGIIKVINLFVNDFGFGNFTTLLTPLHDWSGILLTIVSSIHLIMHRKWFVAMSKQIFHSKKFSKKEWNYLIDLGMLISLILVSITGIIKLPLLAANQELIYEYSIFLMTLHDWSGFLLIALSLTHIILHRKWLSKKLKIAFEIRAVQLTSVISLLIIIFALISVPILNSAPLPADDSYNSQTTITFESLGKLNFNPNDIETVRPDLFKENHFSVYDILHHLNQTDELALKAHFEASMNTYLIDEINGISHWWYEAYYQGGWWEDNVFRMDHYPYKEGMTIRFFTRDPSVLERIYNTWREEIQRLKQNDGEIIIPRVRISSPTNDLDFYNVSVSPHNLRTDFLQRNVLTAIDIILSLADRRLISYDLTWYDKIGNAEINSYYIEKINEDEAYGGCGFVYETGDEDFPFFQGNHIHIPSDLRIINSPEYSRWLWICL
;
A
#
# COMPACT_ATOMS: atom_id res chain seq x y z
N MET A 1 10.85 -52.16 -5.60
CA MET A 1 9.68 -51.43 -6.14
C MET A 1 9.94 -51.07 -7.60
N ASN A 2 9.04 -51.38 -8.53
CA ASN A 2 9.29 -51.26 -9.97
C ASN A 2 9.39 -49.78 -10.40
N LEU A 3 10.53 -49.34 -10.95
CA LEU A 3 10.80 -47.94 -11.35
C LEU A 3 9.71 -47.33 -12.25
N ARG A 4 9.06 -48.15 -13.08
CA ARG A 4 7.92 -47.70 -13.92
C ARG A 4 6.67 -47.36 -13.10
N LEU A 5 6.43 -48.05 -11.98
CA LEU A 5 5.30 -47.79 -11.10
C LEU A 5 5.52 -46.47 -10.33
N SER A 6 6.75 -46.25 -9.85
CA SER A 6 7.19 -45.01 -9.19
C SER A 6 6.96 -43.77 -10.08
N ARG A 7 7.35 -43.83 -11.36
CA ARG A 7 7.18 -42.69 -12.29
C ARG A 7 5.70 -42.36 -12.57
N LYS A 8 4.86 -43.38 -12.79
CA LYS A 8 3.41 -43.15 -13.01
C LYS A 8 2.74 -42.53 -11.80
N MET A 9 3.16 -42.94 -10.60
CA MET A 9 2.67 -42.39 -9.34
C MET A 9 3.12 -40.94 -9.14
N GLY A 10 4.39 -40.64 -9.42
CA GLY A 10 4.92 -39.26 -9.37
C GLY A 10 4.15 -38.30 -10.28
N ASN A 11 3.91 -38.67 -11.53
CA ASN A 11 3.09 -37.85 -12.45
C ASN A 11 1.67 -37.63 -11.91
N MET A 12 1.06 -38.64 -11.29
CA MET A 12 -0.28 -38.53 -10.75
C MET A 12 -0.32 -37.57 -9.54
N ILE A 13 0.65 -37.67 -8.63
CA ILE A 13 0.77 -36.78 -7.47
C ILE A 13 0.89 -35.32 -7.93
N ILE A 14 1.75 -35.04 -8.90
CA ILE A 14 1.95 -33.69 -9.43
C ILE A 14 0.66 -33.15 -10.05
N ASN A 15 -0.03 -33.94 -10.87
CA ASN A 15 -1.26 -33.49 -11.53
C ASN A 15 -2.40 -33.22 -10.52
N ILE A 16 -2.51 -34.04 -9.47
CA ILE A 16 -3.48 -33.81 -8.39
C ILE A 16 -3.10 -32.57 -7.59
N SER A 17 -1.81 -32.37 -7.29
CA SER A 17 -1.32 -31.20 -6.57
C SER A 17 -1.62 -29.91 -7.32
N LEU A 18 -1.35 -29.88 -8.64
CA LEU A 18 -1.71 -28.76 -9.51
C LEU A 18 -3.20 -28.44 -9.43
N LEU A 19 -4.07 -29.46 -9.54
CA LEU A 19 -5.51 -29.25 -9.45
C LEU A 19 -5.93 -28.63 -8.11
N ILE A 20 -5.42 -29.14 -6.99
CA ILE A 20 -5.76 -28.64 -5.65
C ILE A 20 -5.28 -27.19 -5.47
N ILE A 21 -4.02 -26.91 -5.80
CA ILE A 21 -3.43 -25.57 -5.64
C ILE A 21 -4.16 -24.55 -6.53
N SER A 22 -4.45 -24.91 -7.79
CA SER A 22 -5.22 -24.06 -8.70
C SER A 22 -6.62 -23.76 -8.17
N LEU A 23 -7.29 -24.70 -7.49
CA LEU A 23 -8.59 -24.44 -6.86
C LEU A 23 -8.46 -23.46 -5.69
N ILE A 24 -7.45 -23.61 -4.82
CA ILE A 24 -7.20 -22.66 -3.73
C ILE A 24 -6.99 -21.24 -4.29
N LEU A 25 -6.14 -21.11 -5.31
CA LEU A 25 -5.88 -19.83 -5.98
C LEU A 25 -7.12 -19.24 -6.66
N PHE A 26 -7.94 -20.07 -7.30
CA PHE A 26 -9.19 -19.65 -7.92
C PHE A 26 -10.14 -19.03 -6.89
N PHE A 27 -10.40 -19.75 -5.79
CA PHE A 27 -11.34 -19.26 -4.77
C PHE A 27 -10.79 -18.03 -4.04
N THR A 28 -9.52 -18.06 -3.62
CA THR A 28 -8.90 -16.92 -2.95
C THR A 28 -8.82 -15.69 -3.85
N GLY A 29 -8.49 -15.86 -5.13
CA GLY A 29 -8.45 -14.78 -6.12
C GLY A 29 -9.83 -14.17 -6.37
N ILE A 30 -10.86 -15.00 -6.59
CA ILE A 30 -12.23 -14.50 -6.80
C ILE A 30 -12.75 -13.76 -5.57
N ILE A 31 -12.50 -14.26 -4.36
CA ILE A 31 -12.96 -13.59 -3.13
C ILE A 31 -12.26 -12.23 -2.98
N LYS A 32 -10.95 -12.14 -3.26
CA LYS A 32 -10.23 -10.86 -3.26
C LYS A 32 -10.83 -9.88 -4.28
N VAL A 33 -11.12 -10.33 -5.50
CA VAL A 33 -11.76 -9.50 -6.53
C VAL A 33 -13.15 -9.04 -6.11
N ILE A 34 -14.00 -9.93 -5.59
CA ILE A 34 -15.34 -9.56 -5.12
C ILE A 34 -15.25 -8.52 -3.99
N ASN A 35 -14.29 -8.68 -3.07
CA ASN A 35 -14.09 -7.70 -2.00
C ASN A 35 -13.69 -6.33 -2.53
N LEU A 36 -12.90 -6.25 -3.62
CA LEU A 36 -12.56 -4.97 -4.26
C LEU A 36 -13.79 -4.26 -4.85
N PHE A 37 -14.78 -5.01 -5.36
CA PHE A 37 -15.98 -4.43 -5.97
C PHE A 37 -17.15 -4.23 -5.02
N VAL A 38 -17.14 -4.91 -3.86
CA VAL A 38 -18.24 -4.91 -2.91
C VAL A 38 -17.69 -4.69 -1.50
N ASN A 39 -17.30 -3.44 -1.21
CA ASN A 39 -16.72 -3.02 0.07
C ASN A 39 -17.63 -3.26 1.31
N ASP A 40 -18.91 -3.57 1.11
CA ASP A 40 -19.92 -3.67 2.19
C ASP A 40 -20.08 -5.05 2.85
N PHE A 41 -19.41 -6.11 2.39
CA PHE A 41 -19.68 -7.45 2.93
C PHE A 41 -18.94 -7.80 4.24
N GLY A 42 -18.20 -6.86 4.85
CA GLY A 42 -17.50 -7.12 6.11
C GLY A 42 -16.37 -8.16 6.00
N PHE A 43 -15.85 -8.41 4.80
CA PHE A 43 -14.77 -9.37 4.55
C PHE A 43 -13.37 -8.82 4.83
N GLY A 44 -13.20 -7.60 5.36
CA GLY A 44 -11.87 -7.01 5.57
C GLY A 44 -10.90 -7.87 6.42
N ASN A 45 -11.40 -8.49 7.48
CA ASN A 45 -10.61 -9.43 8.29
C ASN A 45 -10.36 -10.78 7.58
N PHE A 46 -11.22 -11.11 6.60
CA PHE A 46 -11.10 -12.34 5.83
C PHE A 46 -10.10 -12.18 4.68
N THR A 47 -10.05 -11.02 4.02
CA THR A 47 -9.09 -10.75 2.93
C THR A 47 -7.66 -10.64 3.42
N THR A 48 -7.44 -10.11 4.62
CA THR A 48 -6.13 -10.13 5.29
C THR A 48 -5.66 -11.56 5.55
N LEU A 49 -6.53 -12.46 6.00
CA LEU A 49 -6.22 -13.88 6.16
C LEU A 49 -5.98 -14.59 4.82
N LEU A 50 -6.76 -14.27 3.79
CA LEU A 50 -6.66 -14.91 2.47
C LEU A 50 -5.44 -14.45 1.67
N THR A 51 -4.91 -13.26 1.93
CA THR A 51 -3.79 -12.71 1.17
C THR A 51 -2.55 -13.59 1.23
N PRO A 52 -2.03 -13.94 2.42
CA PRO A 52 -0.91 -14.88 2.50
C PRO A 52 -1.23 -16.24 1.87
N LEU A 53 -2.45 -16.76 2.07
CA LEU A 53 -2.86 -18.03 1.47
C LEU A 53 -2.78 -17.98 -0.06
N HIS A 54 -3.26 -16.90 -0.66
CA HIS A 54 -3.21 -16.68 -2.11
C HIS A 54 -1.76 -16.60 -2.60
N ASP A 55 -0.95 -15.73 -1.99
CA ASP A 55 0.40 -15.42 -2.45
C ASP A 55 1.31 -16.65 -2.39
N TRP A 56 1.28 -17.38 -1.26
CA TRP A 56 2.08 -18.60 -1.07
C TRP A 56 1.59 -19.76 -1.92
N SER A 57 0.27 -19.90 -2.10
CA SER A 57 -0.26 -20.88 -3.05
C SER A 57 0.16 -20.54 -4.49
N GLY A 58 0.30 -19.26 -4.82
CA GLY A 58 0.78 -18.76 -6.11
C GLY A 58 2.21 -19.22 -6.37
N ILE A 59 3.11 -18.95 -5.43
CA ILE A 59 4.51 -19.42 -5.50
C ILE A 59 4.57 -20.94 -5.63
N LEU A 60 3.79 -21.66 -4.83
CA LEU A 60 3.74 -23.13 -4.89
C LEU A 60 3.24 -23.63 -6.25
N LEU A 61 2.21 -22.99 -6.83
CA LEU A 61 1.72 -23.32 -8.17
C LEU A 61 2.83 -23.15 -9.21
N THR A 62 3.58 -22.05 -9.17
CA THR A 62 4.69 -21.78 -10.10
C THR A 62 5.75 -22.88 -10.02
N ILE A 63 6.13 -23.30 -8.81
CA ILE A 63 7.12 -24.36 -8.58
C ILE A 63 6.61 -25.71 -9.14
N VAL A 64 5.42 -26.14 -8.72
CA VAL A 64 4.87 -27.44 -9.13
C VAL A 64 4.62 -27.48 -10.64
N SER A 65 4.18 -26.38 -11.24
CA SER A 65 3.96 -26.26 -12.69
C SER A 65 5.28 -26.32 -13.46
N SER A 66 6.35 -25.74 -12.93
CA SER A 66 7.69 -25.82 -13.51
C SER A 66 8.20 -27.28 -13.54
N ILE A 67 7.99 -28.02 -12.45
CA ILE A 67 8.32 -29.46 -12.38
C ILE A 67 7.49 -30.23 -13.41
N HIS A 68 6.18 -29.97 -13.49
CA HIS A 68 5.30 -30.59 -14.48
C HIS A 68 5.77 -30.33 -15.92
N LEU A 69 6.15 -29.09 -16.26
CA LEU A 69 6.67 -28.73 -17.57
C LEU A 69 7.97 -29.49 -17.89
N ILE A 70 8.91 -29.57 -16.95
CA ILE A 70 10.18 -30.31 -17.11
C ILE A 70 9.90 -31.80 -17.40
N MET A 71 8.96 -32.41 -16.69
CA MET A 71 8.58 -33.81 -16.88
C MET A 71 7.97 -34.07 -18.26
N HIS A 72 7.29 -33.08 -18.82
CA HIS A 72 6.62 -33.13 -20.11
C HIS A 72 7.41 -32.45 -21.25
N ARG A 73 8.65 -32.01 -21.01
CA ARG A 73 9.47 -31.24 -21.97
C ARG A 73 9.59 -31.87 -23.36
N LYS A 74 9.74 -33.20 -23.42
CA LYS A 74 9.91 -33.93 -24.70
C LYS A 74 8.65 -33.85 -25.55
N TRP A 75 7.48 -33.98 -24.91
CA TRP A 75 6.20 -33.86 -25.58
C TRP A 75 5.97 -32.42 -26.07
N PHE A 76 6.28 -31.45 -25.21
CA PHE A 76 6.14 -30.03 -25.55
C PHE A 76 7.01 -29.65 -26.75
N VAL A 77 8.29 -30.01 -26.77
CA VAL A 77 9.21 -29.75 -27.91
C VAL A 77 8.72 -30.43 -29.18
N ALA A 78 8.27 -31.69 -29.11
CA ALA A 78 7.76 -32.41 -30.26
C ALA A 78 6.52 -31.73 -30.86
N MET A 79 5.58 -31.31 -30.01
CA MET A 79 4.34 -30.66 -30.44
C MET A 79 4.57 -29.24 -30.99
N SER A 80 5.50 -28.49 -30.38
CA SER A 80 5.92 -27.16 -30.85
C SER A 80 6.42 -27.23 -32.30
N LYS A 81 7.24 -28.24 -32.63
CA LYS A 81 7.72 -28.47 -34.00
C LYS A 81 6.59 -28.85 -34.96
N GLN A 82 5.62 -29.64 -34.50
CA GLN A 82 4.53 -30.14 -35.33
C GLN A 82 3.58 -29.01 -35.79
N ILE A 83 3.35 -27.99 -34.96
CA ILE A 83 2.44 -26.88 -35.30
C ILE A 83 2.90 -26.06 -36.50
N PHE A 84 4.20 -25.83 -36.66
CA PHE A 84 4.73 -25.07 -37.80
C PHE A 84 4.53 -25.77 -39.16
N HIS A 85 4.23 -27.07 -39.15
CA HIS A 85 4.04 -27.85 -40.38
C HIS A 85 2.58 -28.19 -40.69
N SER A 86 1.63 -27.91 -39.80
CA SER A 86 0.24 -28.31 -39.96
C SER A 86 -0.57 -27.27 -40.75
N LYS A 87 -1.25 -27.69 -41.83
CA LYS A 87 -2.15 -26.81 -42.61
C LYS A 87 -3.56 -26.69 -42.02
N LYS A 88 -3.94 -27.58 -41.09
CA LYS A 88 -5.26 -27.56 -40.40
C LYS A 88 -5.09 -28.02 -38.95
N PHE A 89 -5.67 -27.26 -38.01
CA PHE A 89 -5.63 -27.60 -36.59
C PHE A 89 -6.50 -28.83 -36.30
N SER A 90 -5.87 -29.95 -35.93
CA SER A 90 -6.57 -31.08 -35.34
C SER A 90 -6.81 -30.83 -33.84
N LYS A 91 -7.54 -31.75 -33.19
CA LYS A 91 -7.75 -31.71 -31.74
C LYS A 91 -6.44 -31.65 -30.95
N LYS A 92 -5.37 -32.26 -31.45
CA LYS A 92 -4.06 -32.26 -30.78
C LYS A 92 -3.41 -30.88 -30.79
N GLU A 93 -3.47 -30.17 -31.92
CA GLU A 93 -2.96 -28.81 -32.01
C GLU A 93 -3.78 -27.85 -31.14
N TRP A 94 -5.12 -28.00 -31.09
CA TRP A 94 -5.96 -27.21 -30.17
C TRP A 94 -5.61 -27.41 -28.70
N ASN A 95 -5.42 -28.66 -28.27
CA ASN A 95 -4.98 -28.96 -26.91
C ASN A 95 -3.63 -28.28 -26.60
N TYR A 96 -2.69 -28.33 -27.55
CA TYR A 96 -1.40 -27.65 -27.36
C TYR A 96 -1.54 -26.13 -27.27
N LEU A 97 -2.38 -25.50 -28.09
CA LEU A 97 -2.60 -24.06 -28.01
C LEU A 97 -3.14 -23.64 -26.65
N ILE A 98 -4.04 -24.43 -26.07
CA ILE A 98 -4.56 -24.20 -24.71
C ILE A 98 -3.43 -24.35 -23.68
N ASP A 99 -2.62 -25.40 -23.79
CA ASP A 99 -1.48 -25.62 -22.89
C ASP A 99 -0.43 -24.51 -22.99
N LEU A 100 -0.18 -23.99 -24.19
CA LEU A 100 0.71 -22.86 -24.42
C LEU A 100 0.13 -21.56 -23.84
N GLY A 101 -1.17 -21.31 -24.04
CA GLY A 101 -1.86 -20.16 -23.44
C GLY A 101 -1.78 -20.21 -21.91
N MET A 102 -2.06 -21.37 -21.29
CA MET A 102 -1.92 -21.56 -19.84
C MET A 102 -0.51 -21.26 -19.38
N LEU A 103 0.52 -21.71 -20.11
CA LEU A 103 1.91 -21.44 -19.76
C LEU A 103 2.24 -19.94 -19.79
N ILE A 104 1.79 -19.22 -20.82
CA ILE A 104 2.02 -17.77 -20.93
C ILE A 104 1.30 -17.02 -19.80
N SER A 105 0.02 -17.32 -19.57
CA SER A 105 -0.75 -16.71 -18.49
C SER A 105 -0.15 -17.02 -17.11
N LEU A 106 0.31 -18.25 -16.89
CA LEU A 106 1.00 -18.64 -15.65
C LEU A 106 2.29 -17.83 -15.44
N ILE A 107 3.09 -17.63 -16.48
CA ILE A 107 4.32 -16.82 -16.39
C ILE A 107 3.98 -15.37 -16.04
N LEU A 108 3.01 -14.76 -16.73
CA LEU A 108 2.60 -13.37 -16.47
C LEU A 108 2.06 -13.19 -15.06
N VAL A 109 1.13 -14.04 -14.61
CA VAL A 109 0.57 -13.96 -13.25
C VAL A 109 1.62 -14.26 -12.18
N SER A 110 2.58 -15.16 -12.44
CA SER A 110 3.67 -15.44 -11.49
C SER A 110 4.62 -14.26 -11.36
N ILE A 111 5.05 -13.65 -12.47
CA ILE A 111 5.97 -12.50 -12.45
C ILE A 111 5.29 -11.30 -11.77
N THR A 112 4.09 -10.95 -12.20
CA THR A 112 3.34 -9.84 -11.61
C THR A 112 3.01 -10.12 -10.13
N GLY A 113 2.68 -11.36 -9.76
CA GLY A 113 2.43 -11.76 -8.37
C GLY A 113 3.67 -11.65 -7.48
N ILE A 114 4.84 -12.03 -8.00
CA ILE A 114 6.13 -11.87 -7.28
C ILE A 114 6.43 -10.39 -7.07
N ILE A 115 6.26 -9.55 -8.09
CA ILE A 115 6.50 -8.09 -7.97
C ILE A 115 5.58 -7.47 -6.91
N LYS A 116 4.34 -7.98 -6.77
CA LYS A 116 3.38 -7.53 -5.74
C LYS A 116 3.70 -8.01 -4.32
N LEU A 117 4.69 -8.90 -4.11
CA LEU A 117 4.99 -9.39 -2.77
C LEU A 117 5.52 -8.26 -1.87
N PRO A 118 4.98 -8.09 -0.64
CA PRO A 118 5.40 -7.03 0.28
C PRO A 118 6.91 -6.99 0.54
N LEU A 119 7.57 -8.15 0.55
CA LEU A 119 9.02 -8.25 0.77
C LEU A 119 9.87 -7.63 -0.36
N LEU A 120 9.36 -7.67 -1.61
CA LEU A 120 10.01 -7.05 -2.77
C LEU A 120 9.57 -5.61 -2.98
N ALA A 121 8.52 -5.18 -2.27
CA ALA A 121 7.99 -3.83 -2.30
C ALA A 121 8.78 -2.80 -1.49
N ALA A 122 9.97 -3.16 -1.00
CA ALA A 122 10.86 -2.24 -0.29
C ALA A 122 11.27 -1.01 -1.14
N ASN A 123 11.23 -1.11 -2.47
CA ASN A 123 11.33 0.06 -3.38
C ASN A 123 9.92 0.44 -3.86
N GLN A 124 9.14 1.09 -2.99
CA GLN A 124 7.73 1.43 -3.21
C GLN A 124 7.48 2.30 -4.45
N GLU A 125 8.45 3.12 -4.87
CA GLU A 125 8.35 4.02 -6.04
C GLU A 125 8.04 3.28 -7.34
N LEU A 126 8.77 2.20 -7.62
CA LEU A 126 8.64 1.43 -8.86
C LEU A 126 7.36 0.59 -8.87
N ILE A 127 6.78 0.33 -7.71
CA ILE A 127 5.51 -0.38 -7.61
C ILE A 127 4.35 0.56 -7.81
N TYR A 128 4.42 1.81 -7.35
CA TYR A 128 3.28 2.72 -7.41
C TYR A 128 3.00 3.24 -8.82
N GLU A 129 4.02 3.67 -9.56
CA GLU A 129 3.86 4.18 -10.93
C GLU A 129 3.39 3.08 -11.90
N TYR A 130 3.80 1.83 -11.64
CA TYR A 130 3.36 0.66 -12.40
C TYR A 130 2.19 -0.10 -11.76
N SER A 131 1.67 0.35 -10.61
CA SER A 131 0.76 -0.45 -9.75
C SER A 131 -0.52 -0.83 -10.47
N ILE A 132 -1.16 0.15 -11.11
CA ILE A 132 -2.43 -0.05 -11.81
C ILE A 132 -2.22 -0.99 -12.99
N PHE A 133 -1.17 -0.78 -13.79
CA PHE A 133 -0.87 -1.63 -14.93
C PHE A 133 -0.51 -3.06 -14.50
N LEU A 134 0.36 -3.23 -13.51
CA LEU A 134 0.77 -4.54 -13.00
C LEU A 134 -0.39 -5.29 -12.33
N MET A 135 -1.25 -4.58 -11.59
CA MET A 135 -2.45 -5.15 -10.98
C MET A 135 -3.44 -5.61 -12.06
N THR A 136 -3.73 -4.73 -13.02
CA THR A 136 -4.57 -5.06 -14.18
C THR A 136 -4.01 -6.27 -14.92
N LEU A 137 -2.71 -6.28 -15.22
CA LEU A 137 -2.04 -7.38 -15.92
C LEU A 137 -2.11 -8.69 -15.12
N HIS A 138 -1.90 -8.63 -13.80
CA HIS A 138 -2.01 -9.78 -12.90
C HIS A 138 -3.42 -10.38 -12.94
N ASP A 139 -4.44 -9.55 -12.75
CA ASP A 139 -5.83 -9.99 -12.62
C ASP A 139 -6.34 -10.58 -13.94
N TRP A 140 -6.11 -9.89 -15.07
CA TRP A 140 -6.49 -10.40 -16.39
C TRP A 140 -5.73 -11.67 -16.78
N SER A 141 -4.44 -11.77 -16.43
CA SER A 141 -3.67 -12.99 -16.64
C SER A 141 -4.22 -14.14 -15.79
N GLY A 142 -4.63 -13.86 -14.55
CA GLY A 142 -5.29 -14.80 -13.65
C GLY A 142 -6.63 -15.29 -14.22
N PHE A 143 -7.50 -14.40 -14.67
CA PHE A 143 -8.77 -14.77 -15.29
C PHE A 143 -8.60 -15.61 -16.55
N LEU A 144 -7.64 -15.24 -17.41
CA LEU A 144 -7.33 -16.00 -18.61
C LEU A 144 -6.81 -17.40 -18.25
N LEU A 145 -5.91 -17.51 -17.26
CA LEU A 145 -5.41 -18.79 -16.77
C LEU A 145 -6.54 -19.69 -16.25
N ILE A 146 -7.50 -19.12 -15.51
CA ILE A 146 -8.69 -19.83 -15.01
C ILE A 146 -9.52 -20.37 -16.18
N ALA A 147 -9.86 -19.52 -17.15
CA ALA A 147 -10.67 -19.90 -18.31
C ALA A 147 -10.01 -21.01 -19.14
N LEU A 148 -8.71 -20.89 -19.40
CA LEU A 148 -7.93 -21.90 -20.12
C LEU A 148 -7.81 -23.21 -19.33
N SER A 149 -7.61 -23.14 -18.01
CA SER A 149 -7.54 -24.33 -17.14
C SER A 149 -8.86 -25.09 -17.11
N LEU A 150 -10.00 -24.39 -17.01
CA LEU A 150 -11.33 -25.01 -17.09
C LEU A 150 -11.53 -25.70 -18.45
N THR A 151 -11.14 -25.04 -19.53
CA THR A 151 -11.22 -25.60 -20.89
C THR A 151 -10.34 -26.86 -21.00
N HIS A 152 -9.11 -26.82 -20.48
CA HIS A 152 -8.20 -27.97 -20.43
C HIS A 152 -8.83 -29.14 -19.67
N ILE A 153 -9.40 -28.90 -18.49
CA ILE A 153 -10.09 -29.92 -17.69
C ILE A 153 -11.26 -30.54 -18.48
N ILE A 154 -12.08 -29.73 -19.15
CA ILE A 154 -13.21 -30.21 -19.97
C ILE A 154 -12.72 -31.12 -21.11
N LEU A 155 -11.67 -30.70 -21.82
CA LEU A 155 -11.08 -31.49 -22.91
C LEU A 155 -10.53 -32.83 -22.42
N HIS A 156 -10.04 -32.87 -21.19
CA HIS A 156 -9.44 -34.03 -20.55
C HIS A 156 -10.36 -34.78 -19.57
N ARG A 157 -11.67 -34.43 -19.50
CA ARG A 157 -12.61 -34.98 -18.50
C ARG A 157 -12.62 -36.51 -18.41
N LYS A 158 -12.61 -37.21 -19.55
CA LYS A 158 -12.62 -38.69 -19.60
C LYS A 158 -11.34 -39.28 -18.99
N TRP A 159 -10.20 -38.65 -19.25
CA TRP A 159 -8.93 -39.06 -18.68
C TRP A 159 -8.90 -38.79 -17.18
N LEU A 160 -9.40 -37.62 -16.77
CA LEU A 160 -9.47 -37.22 -15.36
C LEU A 160 -10.35 -38.18 -14.56
N SER A 161 -11.56 -38.50 -15.02
CA SER A 161 -12.45 -39.47 -14.36
C SER A 161 -11.77 -40.83 -14.19
N LYS A 162 -11.04 -41.30 -15.23
CA LYS A 162 -10.31 -42.57 -15.15
C LYS A 162 -9.17 -42.51 -14.12
N LYS A 163 -8.45 -41.39 -14.04
CA LYS A 163 -7.36 -41.19 -13.08
C LYS A 163 -7.85 -41.04 -11.66
N LEU A 164 -8.92 -40.29 -11.44
CA LEU A 164 -9.56 -40.16 -10.14
C LEU A 164 -10.06 -41.52 -9.66
N LYS A 165 -10.71 -42.30 -10.52
CA LYS A 165 -11.13 -43.66 -10.16
C LYS A 165 -9.95 -44.53 -9.68
N ILE A 166 -8.83 -44.50 -10.40
CA ILE A 166 -7.61 -45.21 -9.99
C ILE A 166 -7.07 -44.66 -8.66
N ALA A 167 -7.07 -43.33 -8.47
CA ALA A 167 -6.61 -42.71 -7.24
C ALA A 167 -7.47 -43.11 -6.02
N PHE A 168 -8.79 -43.23 -6.20
CA PHE A 168 -9.71 -43.73 -5.17
C PHE A 168 -9.56 -45.23 -4.90
N GLU A 169 -9.14 -46.02 -5.89
CA GLU A 169 -8.87 -47.46 -5.74
C GLU A 169 -7.50 -47.75 -5.08
N ILE A 170 -6.57 -46.78 -5.06
CA ILE A 170 -5.31 -46.91 -4.33
C ILE A 170 -5.62 -46.90 -2.83
N ARG A 171 -5.25 -47.99 -2.14
CA ARG A 171 -5.50 -48.22 -0.70
C ARG A 171 -5.30 -46.95 0.12
N ALA A 172 -6.27 -46.64 0.99
CA ALA A 172 -6.34 -45.46 1.85
C ALA A 172 -5.00 -45.04 2.50
N VAL A 173 -4.14 -46.02 2.83
CA VAL A 173 -2.82 -45.82 3.47
C VAL A 173 -1.81 -45.02 2.61
N GLN A 174 -1.86 -45.11 1.28
CA GLN A 174 -0.95 -44.35 0.41
C GLN A 174 -1.46 -42.94 0.11
N LEU A 175 -2.79 -42.77 0.06
CA LEU A 175 -3.42 -41.47 -0.13
C LEU A 175 -3.24 -40.59 1.11
N THR A 176 -3.37 -41.16 2.32
CA THR A 176 -3.08 -40.45 3.57
C THR A 176 -1.65 -39.94 3.62
N SER A 177 -0.66 -40.74 3.20
CA SER A 177 0.74 -40.33 3.19
C SER A 177 1.02 -39.11 2.29
N VAL A 178 0.38 -39.03 1.13
CA VAL A 178 0.52 -37.89 0.20
C VAL A 178 -0.19 -36.65 0.74
N ILE A 179 -1.40 -36.82 1.29
CA ILE A 179 -2.15 -35.72 1.92
C ILE A 179 -1.38 -35.18 3.12
N SER A 180 -0.84 -36.04 3.98
CA SER A 180 -0.02 -35.65 5.13
C SER A 180 1.23 -34.86 4.70
N LEU A 181 1.92 -35.28 3.63
CA LEU A 181 3.08 -34.54 3.13
C LEU A 181 2.70 -33.13 2.63
N LEU A 182 1.59 -33.01 1.89
CA LEU A 182 1.10 -31.71 1.42
C LEU A 182 0.66 -30.81 2.59
N ILE A 183 0.01 -31.37 3.62
CA ILE A 183 -0.35 -30.65 4.84
C ILE A 183 0.91 -30.18 5.58
N ILE A 184 1.95 -31.01 5.69
CA ILE A 184 3.21 -30.62 6.36
C ILE A 184 3.92 -29.51 5.58
N ILE A 185 4.00 -29.60 4.26
CA ILE A 185 4.61 -28.54 3.42
C ILE A 185 3.80 -27.24 3.58
N PHE A 186 2.47 -27.32 3.52
CA PHE A 186 1.59 -26.17 3.71
C PHE A 186 1.72 -25.56 5.11
N ALA A 187 1.79 -26.38 6.16
CA ALA A 187 2.00 -25.94 7.54
C ALA A 187 3.38 -25.28 7.71
N LEU A 188 4.45 -25.86 7.16
CA LEU A 188 5.79 -25.27 7.23
C LEU A 188 5.87 -23.90 6.54
N ILE A 189 5.09 -23.70 5.47
CA ILE A 189 5.03 -22.42 4.76
C ILE A 189 4.11 -21.42 5.47
N SER A 190 3.02 -21.87 6.11
CA SER A 190 2.03 -20.99 6.75
C SER A 190 2.32 -20.67 8.23
N VAL A 191 3.06 -21.51 8.96
CA VAL A 191 3.39 -21.31 10.38
C VAL A 191 4.14 -20.00 10.68
N PRO A 192 5.13 -19.55 9.89
CA PRO A 192 5.76 -18.25 10.11
C PRO A 192 4.78 -17.06 10.02
N ILE A 193 3.65 -17.25 9.34
CA ILE A 193 2.63 -16.22 9.07
C ILE A 193 1.51 -16.28 10.10
N LEU A 194 1.13 -17.48 10.55
CA LEU A 194 0.22 -17.61 11.70
C LEU A 194 0.90 -17.17 13.01
N ASN A 195 2.24 -17.27 13.07
CA ASN A 195 3.04 -16.79 14.19
C ASN A 195 3.53 -15.35 14.03
N SER A 196 3.27 -14.67 12.91
CA SER A 196 3.33 -13.20 12.95
C SER A 196 2.17 -12.80 13.84
N ALA A 197 2.50 -12.47 15.09
CA ALA A 197 1.52 -12.13 16.10
C ALA A 197 0.52 -11.16 15.47
N PRO A 198 -0.80 -11.43 15.53
CA PRO A 198 -1.76 -10.41 15.19
C PRO A 198 -1.36 -9.17 15.99
N LEU A 199 -1.17 -8.04 15.31
CA LEU A 199 -1.00 -6.77 15.99
C LEU A 199 -2.12 -6.73 17.04
N PRO A 200 -1.80 -6.61 18.33
CA PRO A 200 -2.80 -6.72 19.37
C PRO A 200 -3.92 -5.75 19.03
N ALA A 201 -5.12 -6.31 18.81
CA ALA A 201 -6.34 -5.52 18.83
C ALA A 201 -6.49 -5.07 20.29
N ASP A 202 -5.90 -3.92 20.59
CA ASP A 202 -5.89 -3.36 21.93
C ASP A 202 -7.25 -2.69 22.17
N ASP A 203 -8.21 -3.51 22.62
CA ASP A 203 -9.55 -3.09 23.03
C ASP A 203 -9.54 -2.49 24.46
N SER A 204 -8.41 -1.96 24.94
CA SER A 204 -8.33 -1.20 26.18
C SER A 204 -7.56 0.11 26.01
N TYR A 205 -8.20 1.08 25.37
CA TYR A 205 -7.81 2.50 25.39
C TYR A 205 -7.79 3.03 26.84
N ASN A 206 -6.76 2.68 27.60
CA ASN A 206 -6.21 3.60 28.57
C ASN A 206 -5.55 4.69 27.74
N SER A 207 -5.93 5.95 27.98
CA SER A 207 -5.53 7.17 27.27
C SER A 207 -4.02 7.49 27.30
N GLN A 208 -3.17 6.52 27.60
CA GLN A 208 -1.72 6.66 27.53
C GLN A 208 -1.26 6.32 26.12
N THR A 209 -0.83 7.36 25.41
CA THR A 209 -0.26 7.26 24.08
C THR A 209 1.24 7.05 24.21
N THR A 210 1.83 6.24 23.33
CA THR A 210 3.25 5.86 23.42
C THR A 210 4.03 6.37 22.21
N ILE A 211 5.18 6.99 22.46
CA ILE A 211 6.19 7.24 21.43
C ILE A 211 7.37 6.29 21.62
N THR A 212 7.99 5.87 20.52
CA THR A 212 9.14 4.94 20.57
C THR A 212 10.38 5.62 20.03
N PHE A 213 11.49 5.50 20.75
CA PHE A 213 12.83 5.90 20.32
C PHE A 213 13.67 4.66 20.06
N GLU A 214 14.47 4.66 18.99
CA GLU A 214 15.37 3.52 18.69
C GLU A 214 16.39 3.24 19.80
N SER A 215 16.89 4.28 20.49
CA SER A 215 17.91 4.14 21.52
C SER A 215 17.39 4.25 22.96
N LEU A 216 16.21 4.84 23.19
CA LEU A 216 15.67 5.13 24.52
C LEU A 216 14.49 4.23 24.91
N GLY A 217 13.94 3.45 23.98
CA GLY A 217 12.76 2.62 24.22
C GLY A 217 11.46 3.42 24.10
N LYS A 218 10.44 3.04 24.88
CA LYS A 218 9.11 3.66 24.82
C LYS A 218 8.94 4.68 25.94
N LEU A 219 8.44 5.86 25.59
CA LEU A 219 7.97 6.86 26.54
C LEU A 219 6.47 7.04 26.38
N ASN A 220 5.79 7.30 27.49
CA ASN A 220 4.34 7.50 27.52
C ASN A 220 4.06 8.98 27.70
N PHE A 221 2.97 9.45 27.13
CA PHE A 221 2.46 10.79 27.39
C PHE A 221 0.94 10.76 27.48
N ASN A 222 0.37 11.82 28.03
CA ASN A 222 -1.07 12.04 28.04
C ASN A 222 -1.36 13.25 27.14
N PRO A 223 -2.14 13.09 26.06
CA PRO A 223 -2.45 14.18 25.13
C PRO A 223 -3.05 15.42 25.79
N ASN A 224 -3.79 15.24 26.90
CA ASN A 224 -4.42 16.36 27.61
C ASN A 224 -3.44 17.25 28.39
N ASP A 225 -2.21 16.76 28.62
CA ASP A 225 -1.17 17.49 29.36
C ASP A 225 -0.23 18.26 28.42
N ILE A 226 -0.46 18.19 27.09
CA ILE A 226 0.40 18.83 26.09
C ILE A 226 -0.16 20.19 25.70
N GLU A 227 0.68 21.21 25.84
CA GLU A 227 0.46 22.55 25.32
C GLU A 227 1.29 22.76 24.04
N THR A 228 0.73 23.47 23.06
CA THR A 228 1.45 23.75 21.81
C THR A 228 2.49 24.87 21.99
N VAL A 229 3.68 24.67 21.43
CA VAL A 229 4.70 25.71 21.28
C VAL A 229 4.52 26.53 20.00
N ARG A 230 3.50 26.21 19.20
CA ARG A 230 3.08 26.93 17.98
C ARG A 230 1.66 27.50 18.14
N PRO A 231 1.43 28.43 19.09
CA PRO A 231 0.13 29.06 19.28
C PRO A 231 -0.29 29.94 18.10
N ASP A 232 0.63 30.23 17.18
CA ASP A 232 0.37 30.85 15.89
C ASP A 232 -0.28 29.89 14.87
N LEU A 233 -0.11 28.58 15.03
CA LEU A 233 -0.65 27.55 14.15
C LEU A 233 -1.87 26.85 14.74
N PHE A 234 -1.79 26.38 15.99
CA PHE A 234 -2.80 25.51 16.59
C PHE A 234 -3.69 26.26 17.60
N LYS A 235 -4.94 25.80 17.72
CA LYS A 235 -5.86 26.20 18.79
C LYS A 235 -5.49 25.54 20.11
N GLU A 236 -6.06 26.06 21.20
CA GLU A 236 -5.94 25.46 22.53
C GLU A 236 -6.41 23.99 22.49
N ASN A 237 -5.69 23.10 23.17
CA ASN A 237 -5.87 21.63 23.16
C ASN A 237 -5.53 20.92 21.83
N HIS A 238 -4.96 21.64 20.86
CA HIS A 238 -4.40 21.05 19.64
C HIS A 238 -2.90 21.29 19.60
N PHE A 239 -2.15 20.28 19.16
CA PHE A 239 -0.69 20.30 19.20
C PHE A 239 -0.09 19.42 18.10
N SER A 240 1.21 19.60 17.89
CA SER A 240 2.02 18.93 16.89
C SER A 240 2.83 17.76 17.47
N VAL A 241 3.43 16.94 16.61
CA VAL A 241 4.36 15.88 17.04
C VAL A 241 5.54 16.45 17.84
N TYR A 242 6.02 17.65 17.49
CA TYR A 242 7.13 18.28 18.22
C TYR A 242 6.73 18.69 19.64
N ASP A 243 5.49 19.09 19.86
CA ASP A 243 4.98 19.49 21.18
C ASP A 243 5.05 18.33 22.20
N ILE A 244 4.95 17.08 21.72
CA ILE A 244 5.15 15.88 22.57
C ILE A 244 6.59 15.83 23.10
N LEU A 245 7.60 16.05 22.26
CA LEU A 245 8.99 16.08 22.69
C LEU A 245 9.26 17.23 23.65
N HIS A 246 8.66 18.39 23.38
CA HIS A 246 8.79 19.55 24.25
C HIS A 246 8.21 19.28 25.64
N HIS A 247 7.02 18.68 25.70
CA HIS A 247 6.38 18.28 26.96
C HIS A 247 7.25 17.28 27.74
N LEU A 248 7.73 16.22 27.09
CA LEU A 248 8.59 15.22 27.75
C LEU A 248 9.91 15.79 28.26
N ASN A 249 10.40 16.87 27.64
CA ASN A 249 11.54 17.62 28.17
C ASN A 249 11.18 18.46 29.40
N GLN A 250 9.99 19.07 29.43
CA GLN A 250 9.52 19.84 30.59
C GLN A 250 9.25 18.95 31.81
N THR A 251 8.92 17.68 31.60
CA THR A 251 8.68 16.68 32.66
C THR A 251 9.94 15.89 33.05
N ASP A 252 11.12 16.29 32.57
CA ASP A 252 12.40 15.61 32.79
C ASP A 252 12.45 14.13 32.34
N GLU A 253 11.56 13.70 31.43
CA GLU A 253 11.56 12.35 30.86
C GLU A 253 12.62 12.17 29.75
N LEU A 254 13.00 13.26 29.10
CA LEU A 254 14.14 13.32 28.18
C LEU A 254 14.84 14.68 28.25
N ALA A 255 16.11 14.75 27.86
CA ALA A 255 16.83 16.01 27.71
C ALA A 255 16.84 16.45 26.24
N LEU A 256 15.97 17.39 25.88
CA LEU A 256 15.85 17.98 24.54
C LEU A 256 16.64 19.28 24.45
N LYS A 257 17.48 19.40 23.43
CA LYS A 257 18.00 20.67 22.93
C LYS A 257 17.41 20.91 21.55
N ALA A 258 16.73 22.03 21.40
CA ALA A 258 16.09 22.43 20.17
C ALA A 258 16.02 23.96 20.10
N HIS A 259 15.91 24.49 18.89
CA HIS A 259 15.74 25.92 18.65
C HIS A 259 14.79 26.16 17.47
N PHE A 260 14.15 27.33 17.45
CA PHE A 260 13.34 27.75 16.32
C PHE A 260 14.22 28.38 15.24
N GLU A 261 14.15 27.87 14.02
CA GLU A 261 14.90 28.37 12.88
C GLU A 261 13.98 29.15 11.93
N ALA A 262 14.04 30.47 12.01
CA ALA A 262 13.16 31.37 11.26
C ALA A 262 13.33 31.28 9.73
N SER A 263 14.49 30.84 9.24
CA SER A 263 14.69 30.60 7.79
C SER A 263 13.98 29.35 7.29
N MET A 264 13.51 28.48 8.17
CA MET A 264 12.75 27.27 7.84
C MET A 264 11.33 27.26 8.44
N ASN A 265 11.01 28.26 9.27
CA ASN A 265 9.76 28.41 10.01
C ASN A 265 9.43 27.20 10.89
N THR A 266 10.43 26.57 11.54
CA THR A 266 10.21 25.33 12.30
C THR A 266 11.19 25.20 13.46
N TYR A 267 10.85 24.40 14.45
CA TYR A 267 11.79 23.94 15.46
C TYR A 267 12.67 22.81 14.94
N LEU A 268 13.99 22.98 15.08
CA LEU A 268 14.99 21.96 14.81
C LEU A 268 15.44 21.30 16.10
N ILE A 269 15.61 19.98 16.05
CA ILE A 269 16.16 19.20 17.16
C ILE A 269 17.67 19.15 17.00
N ASP A 270 18.39 19.79 17.94
CA ASP A 270 19.84 19.74 17.98
C ASP A 270 20.29 18.41 18.59
N GLU A 271 19.74 18.06 19.77
CA GLU A 271 20.10 16.85 20.51
C GLU A 271 18.91 16.33 21.34
N ILE A 272 18.80 15.01 21.45
CA ILE A 272 18.01 14.33 22.49
C ILE A 272 18.95 13.41 23.27
N ASN A 273 19.06 13.62 24.58
CA ASN A 273 19.95 12.88 25.47
C ASN A 273 21.42 12.84 24.97
N GLY A 274 21.87 13.94 24.37
CA GLY A 274 23.23 14.08 23.83
C GLY A 274 23.47 13.38 22.48
N ILE A 275 22.44 12.84 21.84
CA ILE A 275 22.50 12.27 20.48
C ILE A 275 21.87 13.29 19.52
N SER A 276 22.53 13.56 18.40
CA SER A 276 22.05 14.51 17.38
C SER A 276 21.41 13.81 16.17
N HIS A 277 20.90 14.61 15.22
CA HIS A 277 20.31 14.15 13.95
C HIS A 277 19.05 13.30 14.12
N TRP A 278 18.20 13.68 15.06
CA TRP A 278 16.92 13.01 15.26
C TRP A 278 15.92 13.38 14.16
N TRP A 279 15.18 12.37 13.73
CA TRP A 279 14.04 12.47 12.85
C TRP A 279 12.87 11.64 13.39
N TYR A 280 11.75 11.67 12.69
CA TYR A 280 10.57 10.94 13.09
C TYR A 280 9.85 10.30 11.90
N GLU A 281 9.13 9.23 12.22
CA GLU A 281 8.12 8.62 11.39
C GLU A 281 6.80 8.61 12.14
N ALA A 282 5.74 8.71 11.35
CA ALA A 282 4.36 8.66 11.79
C ALA A 282 3.70 7.39 11.27
N TYR A 283 2.84 6.79 12.09
CA TYR A 283 1.97 5.70 11.69
C TYR A 283 0.56 6.00 12.17
N TYR A 284 -0.37 6.07 11.22
CA TYR A 284 -1.79 6.18 11.52
C TYR A 284 -2.46 4.81 11.47
N GLN A 285 -3.52 4.66 12.26
CA GLN A 285 -4.33 3.45 12.24
C GLN A 285 -4.84 3.16 10.82
N GLY A 286 -4.52 1.98 10.29
CA GLY A 286 -4.89 1.58 8.93
C GLY A 286 -3.97 2.10 7.81
N GLY A 287 -2.94 2.88 8.14
CA GLY A 287 -1.93 3.37 7.21
C GLY A 287 -0.64 2.55 7.23
N TRP A 288 0.47 3.20 6.85
CA TRP A 288 1.83 2.67 6.91
C TRP A 288 2.76 3.66 7.61
N TRP A 289 3.99 3.23 7.93
CA TRP A 289 5.01 4.12 8.46
C TRP A 289 5.45 5.11 7.39
N GLU A 290 5.30 6.39 7.68
CA GLU A 290 5.59 7.46 6.74
C GLU A 290 7.04 7.93 6.89
N ASP A 291 7.86 7.66 5.86
CA ASP A 291 9.17 8.30 5.70
C ASP A 291 9.01 9.77 5.28
N ASN A 292 8.34 10.54 6.13
CA ASN A 292 7.92 11.89 5.83
C ASN A 292 9.08 12.89 5.94
N VAL A 293 9.01 13.95 5.13
CA VAL A 293 9.93 15.10 5.18
C VAL A 293 9.24 16.35 5.72
N PHE A 294 8.15 16.17 6.47
CA PHE A 294 7.34 17.27 6.96
C PHE A 294 7.92 17.86 8.25
N ARG A 295 7.61 19.14 8.49
CA ARG A 295 8.02 19.82 9.71
C ARG A 295 7.28 19.20 10.89
N MET A 296 8.05 18.73 11.86
CA MET A 296 7.50 18.04 13.04
C MET A 296 6.55 18.93 13.85
N ASP A 297 6.82 20.23 13.91
CA ASP A 297 6.00 21.23 14.60
C ASP A 297 4.81 21.73 13.77
N HIS A 298 4.65 21.26 12.52
CA HIS A 298 3.46 21.46 11.70
C HIS A 298 2.60 20.20 11.62
N TYR A 299 3.13 19.06 12.06
CA TYR A 299 2.48 17.77 11.93
C TYR A 299 1.48 17.58 13.07
N PRO A 300 0.16 17.75 12.87
CA PRO A 300 -0.82 17.61 13.95
C PRO A 300 -0.80 16.20 14.53
N TYR A 301 -0.76 16.13 15.86
CA TYR A 301 -1.00 14.88 16.56
C TYR A 301 -2.46 14.45 16.40
N LYS A 302 -2.69 13.14 16.29
CA LYS A 302 -4.02 12.53 16.28
C LYS A 302 -4.07 11.37 17.25
N GLU A 303 -5.25 11.16 17.84
CA GLU A 303 -5.49 9.98 18.67
C GLU A 303 -5.27 8.69 17.87
N GLY A 304 -4.69 7.68 18.53
CA GLY A 304 -4.34 6.39 17.91
C GLY A 304 -3.10 6.43 17.00
N MET A 305 -2.47 7.59 16.81
CA MET A 305 -1.21 7.71 16.07
C MET A 305 -0.05 7.10 16.87
N THR A 306 0.80 6.33 16.20
CA THR A 306 2.09 5.88 16.74
C THR A 306 3.21 6.71 16.13
N ILE A 307 4.14 7.19 16.95
CA ILE A 307 5.28 7.98 16.51
C ILE A 307 6.57 7.25 16.87
N ARG A 308 7.49 7.19 15.91
CA ARG A 308 8.82 6.61 16.08
C ARG A 308 9.88 7.68 15.83
N PHE A 309 10.78 7.86 16.77
CA PHE A 309 11.96 8.71 16.65
C PHE A 309 13.21 7.85 16.40
N PHE A 310 14.04 8.27 15.46
CA PHE A 310 15.24 7.58 15.04
C PHE A 310 16.32 8.59 14.62
N THR A 311 17.57 8.16 14.57
CA THR A 311 18.65 9.00 14.02
C THR A 311 18.70 8.85 12.50
N ARG A 312 18.77 9.95 11.77
CA ARG A 312 18.84 9.97 10.31
C ARG A 312 20.22 10.41 9.82
N ASP A 313 20.59 9.99 8.62
CA ASP A 313 21.82 10.43 7.99
C ASP A 313 21.83 11.97 7.86
N PRO A 314 22.88 12.66 8.32
CA PRO A 314 22.95 14.13 8.30
C PRO A 314 22.79 14.73 6.91
N SER A 315 23.24 14.04 5.85
CA SER A 315 23.09 14.53 4.47
C SER A 315 21.65 14.50 3.99
N VAL A 316 20.85 13.54 4.47
CA VAL A 316 19.41 13.48 4.17
C VAL A 316 18.68 14.59 4.92
N LEU A 317 19.02 14.83 6.19
CA LEU A 317 18.44 15.95 6.95
C LEU A 317 18.76 17.29 6.29
N GLU A 318 20.01 17.51 5.86
CA GLU A 318 20.38 18.76 5.21
C GLU A 318 19.64 18.96 3.88
N ARG A 319 19.36 17.90 3.12
CA ARG A 319 18.47 17.98 1.95
C ARG A 319 17.08 18.45 2.33
N ILE A 320 16.45 17.86 3.35
CA ILE A 320 15.13 18.28 3.85
C ILE A 320 15.17 19.75 4.30
N TYR A 321 16.22 20.15 5.01
CA TYR A 321 16.36 21.54 5.49
C TYR A 321 16.53 22.53 4.34
N ASN A 322 17.23 22.15 3.26
CA ASN A 322 17.34 23.00 2.07
C ASN A 322 15.98 23.26 1.42
N THR A 323 15.13 22.24 1.27
CA THR A 323 13.78 22.45 0.68
C THR A 323 12.94 23.39 1.53
N TRP A 324 13.04 23.30 2.86
CA TRP A 324 12.35 24.22 3.76
C TRP A 324 12.87 25.65 3.68
N ARG A 325 14.18 25.85 3.53
CA ARG A 325 14.76 27.19 3.34
C ARG A 325 14.29 27.80 2.01
N GLU A 326 14.25 27.00 0.95
CA GLU A 326 13.74 27.43 -0.35
C GLU A 326 12.25 27.79 -0.30
N GLU A 327 11.46 27.03 0.46
CA GLU A 327 10.05 27.32 0.74
C GLU A 327 9.85 28.70 1.37
N ILE A 328 10.58 28.99 2.44
CA ILE A 328 10.49 30.28 3.14
C ILE A 328 11.11 31.41 2.31
N GLN A 329 12.16 31.14 1.51
CA GLN A 329 12.71 32.12 0.58
C GLN A 329 11.68 32.51 -0.49
N ARG A 330 10.98 31.54 -1.07
CA ARG A 330 9.93 31.78 -2.06
C ARG A 330 8.76 32.56 -1.46
N LEU A 331 8.35 32.24 -0.23
CA LEU A 331 7.35 33.02 0.50
C LEU A 331 7.78 34.48 0.66
N LYS A 332 9.04 34.74 1.04
CA LYS A 332 9.59 36.10 1.17
C LYS A 332 9.67 36.83 -0.18
N GLN A 333 10.01 36.13 -1.25
CA GLN A 333 10.07 36.70 -2.61
C GLN A 333 8.69 37.11 -3.14
N ASN A 334 7.63 36.49 -2.62
CA ASN A 334 6.23 36.80 -2.96
C ASN A 334 5.58 37.72 -1.91
N ASP A 335 6.36 38.51 -1.17
CA ASP A 335 5.87 39.45 -0.14
C ASP A 335 4.95 38.79 0.91
N GLY A 336 5.19 37.51 1.22
CA GLY A 336 4.39 36.73 2.16
C GLY A 336 3.16 36.05 1.55
N GLU A 337 2.92 36.18 0.25
CA GLU A 337 1.85 35.46 -0.45
C GLU A 337 2.29 34.02 -0.80
N ILE A 338 1.43 33.05 -0.50
CA ILE A 338 1.65 31.66 -0.94
C ILE A 338 1.28 31.55 -2.41
N ILE A 339 2.30 31.44 -3.27
CA ILE A 339 2.14 31.11 -4.69
C ILE A 339 2.78 29.75 -4.93
N ILE A 340 1.98 28.76 -5.32
CA ILE A 340 2.45 27.42 -5.66
C ILE A 340 2.83 27.41 -7.14
N PRO A 341 4.12 27.17 -7.48
CA PRO A 341 4.60 27.17 -8.87
C PRO A 341 3.78 26.25 -9.78
N ARG A 342 3.41 25.07 -9.31
CA ARG A 342 2.64 24.10 -10.08
C ARG A 342 1.60 23.35 -9.24
N VAL A 343 0.36 23.33 -9.72
CA VAL A 343 -0.71 22.48 -9.17
C VAL A 343 -1.20 21.55 -10.26
N ARG A 344 -1.12 20.24 -10.03
CA ARG A 344 -1.63 19.21 -10.94
C ARG A 344 -2.81 18.48 -10.32
N ILE A 345 -3.88 18.29 -11.07
CA ILE A 345 -5.02 17.46 -10.69
C ILE A 345 -5.17 16.38 -11.76
N SER A 346 -4.95 15.13 -11.38
CA SER A 346 -5.13 13.96 -12.25
C SER A 346 -6.35 13.19 -11.79
N SER A 347 -7.38 13.16 -12.64
CA SER A 347 -8.65 12.49 -12.41
C SER A 347 -8.91 11.41 -13.47
N PRO A 348 -9.96 10.58 -13.34
CA PRO A 348 -10.30 9.57 -14.35
C PRO A 348 -10.61 10.15 -15.73
N THR A 349 -11.22 11.35 -15.81
CA THR A 349 -11.60 11.94 -17.09
C THR A 349 -10.59 12.96 -17.60
N ASN A 350 -9.86 13.66 -16.73
CA ASN A 350 -9.01 14.78 -17.12
C ASN A 350 -7.70 14.88 -16.33
N ASP A 351 -6.69 15.46 -16.98
CA ASP A 351 -5.49 15.97 -16.33
C ASP A 351 -5.47 17.50 -16.44
N LEU A 352 -5.43 18.18 -15.31
CA LEU A 352 -5.40 19.64 -15.21
C LEU A 352 -4.06 20.09 -14.64
N ASP A 353 -3.38 21.01 -15.32
CA ASP A 353 -2.14 21.64 -14.86
C ASP A 353 -2.37 23.16 -14.73
N PHE A 354 -2.14 23.70 -13.53
CA PHE A 354 -2.17 25.12 -13.20
C PHE A 354 -0.79 25.60 -12.76
N TYR A 355 -0.48 26.86 -13.05
CA TYR A 355 0.83 27.45 -12.76
C TYR A 355 0.68 28.74 -11.97
N ASN A 356 1.60 28.97 -11.03
CA ASN A 356 1.65 30.15 -10.16
C ASN A 356 0.30 30.38 -9.46
N VAL A 357 -0.20 29.33 -8.80
CA VAL A 357 -1.48 29.37 -8.10
C VAL A 357 -1.30 30.11 -6.78
N SER A 358 -1.80 31.34 -6.71
CA SER A 358 -1.91 32.07 -5.46
C SER A 358 -2.97 31.42 -4.56
N VAL A 359 -2.67 31.20 -3.28
CA VAL A 359 -3.54 30.49 -2.34
C VAL A 359 -4.00 31.46 -1.25
N SER A 360 -5.31 31.52 -1.02
CA SER A 360 -5.94 32.34 0.02
C SER A 360 -6.52 31.46 1.12
N PRO A 361 -6.57 31.92 2.39
CA PRO A 361 -7.07 31.10 3.49
C PRO A 361 -8.60 31.00 3.47
N HIS A 362 -9.15 29.79 3.56
CA HIS A 362 -10.60 29.58 3.66
C HIS A 362 -11.07 29.28 5.08
N ASN A 363 -10.14 29.12 6.04
CA ASN A 363 -10.46 28.96 7.46
C ASN A 363 -11.39 27.76 7.74
N LEU A 364 -11.22 26.65 7.01
CA LEU A 364 -12.11 25.50 7.09
C LEU A 364 -12.10 24.83 8.47
N ARG A 365 -10.93 24.83 9.14
CA ARG A 365 -10.70 24.15 10.43
C ARG A 365 -10.36 25.10 11.57
N THR A 366 -11.16 26.15 11.75
CA THR A 366 -10.94 27.10 12.87
C THR A 366 -11.20 26.54 14.28
N ASP A 367 -11.76 25.34 14.34
CA ASP A 367 -11.82 24.50 15.54
C ASP A 367 -10.42 23.98 15.94
N PHE A 368 -9.57 23.69 14.94
CA PHE A 368 -8.27 23.04 15.14
C PHE A 368 -7.08 24.00 14.98
N LEU A 369 -7.14 24.85 13.95
CA LEU A 369 -6.08 25.77 13.53
C LEU A 369 -6.45 27.23 13.81
N GLN A 370 -5.44 28.07 13.96
CA GLN A 370 -5.64 29.51 14.03
C GLN A 370 -6.23 30.06 12.73
N ARG A 371 -6.89 31.23 12.82
CA ARG A 371 -7.39 31.90 11.61
C ARG A 371 -6.23 32.29 10.70
N ASN A 372 -6.46 32.20 9.40
CA ASN A 372 -5.52 32.48 8.33
C ASN A 372 -4.34 31.50 8.20
N VAL A 373 -4.35 30.39 8.95
CA VAL A 373 -3.44 29.27 8.68
C VAL A 373 -3.88 28.60 7.38
N LEU A 374 -2.96 28.58 6.41
CA LEU A 374 -3.17 27.98 5.10
C LEU A 374 -2.87 26.49 5.14
N THR A 375 -3.73 25.71 4.51
CA THR A 375 -3.69 24.25 4.43
C THR A 375 -3.69 23.78 2.98
N ALA A 376 -3.34 22.52 2.75
CA ALA A 376 -3.31 21.96 1.40
C ALA A 376 -4.68 22.03 0.71
N ILE A 377 -5.80 21.91 1.44
CA ILE A 377 -7.15 21.97 0.84
C ILE A 377 -7.46 23.36 0.27
N ASP A 378 -6.92 24.42 0.87
CA ASP A 378 -7.12 25.81 0.42
C ASP A 378 -6.62 26.02 -1.02
N ILE A 379 -5.73 25.15 -1.53
CA ILE A 379 -5.28 25.14 -2.93
C ILE A 379 -6.46 24.88 -3.88
N ILE A 380 -7.26 23.84 -3.61
CA ILE A 380 -8.44 23.49 -4.42
C ILE A 380 -9.51 24.57 -4.29
N LEU A 381 -9.74 25.06 -3.07
CA LEU A 381 -10.71 26.13 -2.83
C LEU A 381 -10.31 27.43 -3.55
N SER A 382 -9.03 27.79 -3.57
CA SER A 382 -8.50 28.96 -4.29
C SER A 382 -8.62 28.83 -5.81
N LEU A 383 -8.49 27.62 -6.37
CA LEU A 383 -8.76 27.38 -7.79
C LEU A 383 -10.25 27.53 -8.12
N ALA A 384 -11.12 27.07 -7.21
CA ALA A 384 -12.57 27.15 -7.37
C ALA A 384 -13.10 28.59 -7.25
N ASP A 385 -12.54 29.42 -6.36
CA ASP A 385 -12.88 30.85 -6.26
C ASP A 385 -12.62 31.60 -7.57
N ARG A 386 -11.59 31.16 -8.31
CA ARG A 386 -11.25 31.67 -9.66
C ARG A 386 -12.08 31.03 -10.78
N ARG A 387 -13.01 30.14 -10.45
CA ARG A 387 -13.88 29.38 -11.37
C ARG A 387 -13.08 28.53 -12.36
N LEU A 388 -11.90 28.05 -11.95
CA LEU A 388 -11.08 27.16 -12.77
C LEU A 388 -11.50 25.69 -12.66
N ILE A 389 -12.13 25.33 -11.54
CA ILE A 389 -12.71 24.01 -11.25
C ILE A 389 -13.99 24.19 -10.43
N SER A 390 -14.81 23.15 -10.35
CA SER A 390 -15.83 22.98 -9.29
C SER A 390 -15.41 21.86 -8.34
N TYR A 391 -15.91 21.88 -7.11
CA TYR A 391 -15.61 20.84 -6.12
C TYR A 391 -16.79 20.62 -5.17
N ASP A 392 -16.83 19.44 -4.55
CA ASP A 392 -17.67 19.15 -3.40
C ASP A 392 -16.79 18.66 -2.23
N LEU A 393 -17.16 19.05 -1.00
CA LEU A 393 -16.51 18.61 0.23
C LEU A 393 -17.45 17.73 1.03
N THR A 394 -16.91 16.65 1.59
CA THR A 394 -17.61 15.78 2.53
C THR A 394 -16.81 15.65 3.81
N TRP A 395 -17.48 15.74 4.95
CA TRP A 395 -16.89 15.46 6.25
C TRP A 395 -16.91 13.97 6.53
N TYR A 396 -15.77 13.43 6.96
CA TYR A 396 -15.65 12.04 7.40
C TYR A 396 -15.17 11.99 8.84
N ASP A 397 -15.98 11.38 9.71
CA ASP A 397 -15.55 10.99 11.06
C ASP A 397 -14.52 9.87 10.96
N LYS A 398 -14.76 8.89 10.08
CA LYS A 398 -13.90 7.72 9.86
C LYS A 398 -13.81 7.35 8.38
N ILE A 399 -12.67 6.77 7.99
CA ILE A 399 -12.52 6.03 6.72
C ILE A 399 -11.97 4.65 7.06
N GLY A 400 -12.73 3.61 6.73
CA GLY A 400 -12.45 2.25 7.23
C GLY A 400 -12.49 2.22 8.76
N ASN A 401 -11.40 1.79 9.39
CA ASN A 401 -11.25 1.76 10.85
C ASN A 401 -10.51 2.98 11.41
N ALA A 402 -10.02 3.88 10.56
CA ALA A 402 -9.24 5.04 10.97
C ALA A 402 -10.18 6.19 11.38
N GLU A 403 -9.95 6.77 12.56
CA GLU A 403 -10.58 8.04 12.93
C GLU A 403 -9.85 9.20 12.27
N ILE A 404 -10.61 10.05 11.59
CA ILE A 404 -10.04 11.07 10.73
C ILE A 404 -10.56 12.45 11.09
N ASN A 405 -11.87 12.61 11.29
CA ASN A 405 -12.53 13.86 11.67
C ASN A 405 -12.05 15.04 10.82
N SER A 406 -12.22 14.94 9.50
CA SER A 406 -11.69 15.90 8.54
C SER A 406 -12.54 16.00 7.28
N TYR A 407 -12.40 17.11 6.56
CA TYR A 407 -12.99 17.29 5.23
C TYR A 407 -12.15 16.64 4.14
N TYR A 408 -12.81 15.97 3.21
CA TYR A 408 -12.22 15.40 2.00
C TYR A 408 -12.85 16.02 0.77
N ILE A 409 -12.07 16.07 -0.31
CA ILE A 409 -12.55 16.45 -1.63
C ILE A 409 -13.29 15.25 -2.21
N GLU A 410 -14.62 15.30 -2.14
CA GLU A 410 -15.49 14.25 -2.68
C GLU A 410 -15.56 14.34 -4.20
N LYS A 411 -15.51 15.56 -4.75
CA LYS A 411 -15.67 15.79 -6.17
C LYS A 411 -14.75 16.88 -6.67
N ILE A 412 -14.21 16.72 -7.88
CA ILE A 412 -13.64 17.80 -8.69
C ILE A 412 -14.23 17.69 -10.08
N ASN A 413 -14.86 18.77 -10.55
CA ASN A 413 -15.60 18.80 -11.82
C ASN A 413 -16.65 17.67 -11.92
N GLU A 414 -16.53 16.77 -12.88
CA GLU A 414 -17.41 15.62 -13.07
C GLU A 414 -17.00 14.35 -12.31
N ASP A 415 -15.77 14.30 -11.77
CA ASP A 415 -15.23 13.12 -11.10
C ASP A 415 -15.56 13.15 -9.60
N GLU A 416 -16.39 12.21 -9.18
CA GLU A 416 -16.95 12.10 -7.83
C GLU A 416 -16.52 10.77 -7.21
N ALA A 417 -15.96 10.83 -6.00
CA ALA A 417 -15.45 9.69 -5.25
C ALA A 417 -16.53 8.61 -5.10
N TYR A 418 -16.10 7.36 -5.15
CA TYR A 418 -17.01 6.22 -5.01
C TYR A 418 -16.30 5.01 -4.43
N GLY A 419 -16.92 4.35 -3.45
CA GLY A 419 -16.35 3.16 -2.82
C GLY A 419 -14.98 3.46 -2.19
N GLY A 420 -13.93 2.78 -2.66
CA GLY A 420 -12.54 3.01 -2.24
C GLY A 420 -11.76 3.94 -3.17
N CYS A 421 -12.43 4.58 -4.13
CA CYS A 421 -11.83 5.48 -5.11
C CYS A 421 -12.10 6.94 -4.76
N GLY A 422 -11.07 7.79 -4.80
CA GLY A 422 -11.22 9.22 -4.60
C GLY A 422 -9.93 10.00 -4.79
N PHE A 423 -9.98 11.30 -4.52
CA PHE A 423 -8.82 12.17 -4.58
C PHE A 423 -7.96 12.04 -3.33
N VAL A 424 -6.69 11.70 -3.52
CA VAL A 424 -5.63 11.93 -2.55
C VAL A 424 -4.75 13.08 -3.01
N TYR A 425 -3.83 13.51 -2.15
CA TYR A 425 -2.95 14.61 -2.49
C TYR A 425 -1.52 14.38 -1.99
N GLU A 426 -0.62 15.18 -2.52
CA GLU A 426 0.72 15.39 -1.99
C GLU A 426 1.09 16.87 -2.18
N THR A 427 1.91 17.40 -1.28
CA THR A 427 2.43 18.77 -1.40
C THR A 427 3.77 18.89 -0.70
N GLY A 428 4.71 19.55 -1.36
CA GLY A 428 6.08 19.71 -0.88
C GLY A 428 7.03 20.09 -2.01
N ASP A 429 8.20 19.46 -2.01
CA ASP A 429 9.33 19.73 -2.89
C ASP A 429 9.59 18.57 -3.87
N GLU A 430 9.96 18.86 -5.12
CA GLU A 430 10.18 17.84 -6.16
C GLU A 430 11.34 16.87 -5.84
N ASP A 431 12.16 17.13 -4.83
CA ASP A 431 13.19 16.21 -4.31
C ASP A 431 12.62 15.04 -3.49
N PHE A 432 11.35 15.10 -3.07
CA PHE A 432 10.70 14.10 -2.20
C PHE A 432 9.29 13.66 -2.65
N PRO A 433 9.05 13.36 -3.94
CA PRO A 433 7.73 13.03 -4.46
C PRO A 433 7.20 11.71 -3.89
N PHE A 434 5.87 11.60 -3.82
CA PHE A 434 5.16 10.42 -3.38
C PHE A 434 5.65 9.94 -2.00
N PHE A 435 5.95 8.65 -1.88
CA PHE A 435 6.40 7.99 -0.66
C PHE A 435 7.83 8.33 -0.25
N GLN A 436 8.55 9.16 -1.02
CA GLN A 436 9.83 9.72 -0.59
C GLN A 436 9.68 10.80 0.48
N GLY A 437 8.45 11.25 0.75
CA GLY A 437 8.12 11.93 2.00
C GLY A 437 7.06 13.02 1.92
N ASN A 438 6.63 13.43 0.72
CA ASN A 438 5.55 14.42 0.57
C ASN A 438 4.14 13.81 0.67
N HIS A 439 3.97 12.54 0.30
CA HIS A 439 2.70 11.84 0.41
C HIS A 439 2.56 11.19 1.78
N ILE A 440 1.74 11.82 2.62
CA ILE A 440 1.51 11.43 4.01
C ILE A 440 0.02 11.50 4.36
N HIS A 441 -0.40 10.88 5.45
CA HIS A 441 -1.81 10.77 5.85
C HIS A 441 -2.27 11.88 6.81
N ILE A 442 -1.74 13.09 6.65
CA ILE A 442 -2.43 14.27 7.19
C ILE A 442 -3.55 14.62 6.21
N PRO A 443 -4.81 14.77 6.64
CA PRO A 443 -5.88 15.26 5.78
C PRO A 443 -5.57 16.66 5.22
N SER A 444 -6.01 16.94 4.00
CA SER A 444 -5.64 18.17 3.30
C SER A 444 -6.10 19.45 4.02
N ASP A 445 -7.18 19.37 4.80
CA ASP A 445 -7.72 20.46 5.63
C ASP A 445 -6.95 20.70 6.94
N LEU A 446 -5.96 19.85 7.27
CA LEU A 446 -5.08 19.97 8.43
C LEU A 446 -3.60 20.05 8.06
N ARG A 447 -3.25 19.82 6.78
CA ARG A 447 -1.88 19.91 6.28
C ARG A 447 -1.49 21.36 6.06
N ILE A 448 -0.87 21.96 7.06
CA ILE A 448 -0.34 23.32 7.00
C ILE A 448 0.70 23.44 5.87
N ILE A 449 0.64 24.51 5.09
CA ILE A 449 1.59 24.80 4.00
C ILE A 449 2.28 26.16 4.22
N ASN A 450 3.55 26.30 3.84
CA ASN A 450 4.25 27.59 3.89
C ASN A 450 4.40 28.21 2.49
N SER A 451 4.93 27.47 1.51
CA SER A 451 5.04 27.86 0.09
C SER A 451 5.59 26.69 -0.74
N PRO A 452 4.95 25.52 -0.77
CA PRO A 452 5.48 24.33 -1.42
C PRO A 452 5.79 24.57 -2.90
N GLU A 453 6.75 23.83 -3.45
CA GLU A 453 7.13 23.93 -4.87
C GLU A 453 6.02 23.37 -5.77
N TYR A 454 5.33 22.33 -5.30
CA TYR A 454 4.18 21.78 -6.02
C TYR A 454 3.07 21.30 -5.09
N SER A 455 1.90 21.14 -5.70
CA SER A 455 0.81 20.33 -5.16
C SER A 455 0.28 19.41 -6.25
N ARG A 456 0.03 18.16 -5.90
CA ARG A 456 -0.56 17.18 -6.81
C ARG A 456 -1.74 16.52 -6.14
N TRP A 457 -2.83 16.42 -6.89
CA TRP A 457 -4.05 15.72 -6.52
C TRP A 457 -4.21 14.55 -7.48
N LEU A 458 -4.37 13.35 -6.94
CA LEU A 458 -4.35 12.10 -7.68
C LEU A 458 -5.60 11.31 -7.39
N TRP A 459 -6.20 10.73 -8.43
CA TRP A 459 -7.24 9.73 -8.27
C TRP A 459 -6.64 8.36 -7.93
N ILE A 460 -6.98 7.82 -6.77
CA ILE A 460 -6.56 6.49 -6.34
C ILE A 460 -7.78 5.66 -5.96
N CYS A 461 -7.74 4.37 -6.32
CA CYS A 461 -8.66 3.34 -5.84
C CYS A 461 -7.88 2.36 -4.96
N LEU A 462 -8.31 2.22 -3.70
CA LEU A 462 -7.71 1.30 -2.71
C LEU A 462 -8.25 -0.13 -2.82
#